data_AF-A0A512AMG7-F1
#
_entry.id   AF-A0A512AMG7-F1
#
_cell.length_a   1.000
_cell.length_b   1.000
_cell.length_c   1.000
_cell.angle_alpha   90.00
_cell.angle_beta   90.00
_cell.angle_gamma   90.00
#
_symmetry.space_group_name_H-M   'P 1'
#
loop_
_entity.id
_entity.type
_entity.pdbx_description
1 polymer ?
#
loop_
_entity_poly.entity_id
_entity_poly.type
_entity_poly.pdbx_seq_one_letter_code
_entity_poly.pdbx_strand_id
1 'polypeptide(L)'
;MTVFLESFATDQLLPPWQSLGMRMWQFVIAVDRKLIAAYLDTRFNAAAPDRAPFHYTPLPGKTYGLLCVARHEHFSSCCDGRTGRDTTSHTELTWTFPALRYSVNPDNLLVDPLQVWVEPFAFDDNSYVMFSAREIFGSEMDMAVIRMEEGECPADLRIDMAIEGMAKFDPRARSQSIGCMRMGLKPGTSEADLAGLRTDDADLDAFVDNLMADGIFTGSTATDARTGMEVNTLRQFRDVFDMDLAAYRAIVSSTTQHSNVRDLAFFSGADTVVEFLCSDSLEETIHAMFGARPHNARSMLETPPPLLNAKGTPDTDWNLNYMPIEVAMVICYTADAHFHIDKTLHTYGQTA
;
A
#
# COMPACT_ATOMS: atom_id res chain seq x y z
N MET A 1 16.00 -11.51 25.28
CA MET A 1 16.18 -10.63 24.11
C MET A 1 17.65 -10.59 23.75
N THR A 2 17.97 -10.70 22.46
CA THR A 2 19.33 -10.48 21.94
C THR A 2 19.48 -9.03 21.49
N VAL A 3 20.71 -8.53 21.44
CA VAL A 3 21.01 -7.16 20.96
C VAL A 3 20.94 -7.14 19.43
N PHE A 4 20.33 -6.11 18.86
CA PHE A 4 20.36 -5.87 17.42
C PHE A 4 21.81 -5.62 16.98
N LEU A 5 22.27 -6.34 15.96
CA LEU A 5 23.58 -6.10 15.37
C LEU A 5 23.41 -5.02 14.30
N GLU A 6 24.06 -3.87 14.49
CA GLU A 6 24.06 -2.76 13.54
C GLU A 6 24.39 -3.27 12.13
N SER A 7 23.58 -2.86 11.16
CA SER A 7 23.79 -3.15 9.75
C SER A 7 24.21 -1.85 9.08
N PHE A 8 25.51 -1.75 8.77
CA PHE A 8 26.09 -0.58 8.11
C PHE A 8 25.34 -0.13 6.83
N ALA A 9 24.52 -1.01 6.23
CA ALA A 9 23.77 -0.73 5.01
C ALA A 9 22.43 -0.02 5.24
N THR A 10 21.83 -0.09 6.44
CA THR A 10 20.44 0.37 6.68
C THR A 10 20.27 1.23 7.92
N ASP A 11 21.33 1.46 8.70
CA ASP A 11 21.31 2.37 9.87
C ASP A 11 20.84 3.79 9.49
N GLN A 12 21.07 4.22 8.24
CA GLN A 12 20.63 5.51 7.71
C GLN A 12 19.13 5.55 7.35
N LEU A 13 18.44 4.41 7.40
CA LEU A 13 17.03 4.25 7.09
C LEU A 13 16.26 3.69 8.28
N LEU A 14 16.72 3.91 9.51
CA LEU A 14 15.95 3.60 10.72
C LEU A 14 14.82 4.62 10.93
N PRO A 15 13.64 4.21 11.44
CA PRO A 15 12.57 5.15 11.76
C PRO A 15 12.92 6.03 12.98
N PRO A 16 12.19 7.14 13.23
CA PRO A 16 11.09 7.66 12.40
C PRO A 16 11.59 8.18 11.05
N TRP A 17 10.73 8.19 10.04
CA TRP A 17 11.04 8.73 8.72
C TRP A 17 10.24 9.99 8.43
N GLN A 18 10.79 10.80 7.54
CA GLN A 18 10.14 11.97 7.00
C GLN A 18 10.35 12.05 5.49
N SER A 19 9.28 12.38 4.77
CA SER A 19 9.32 12.72 3.36
C SER A 19 8.83 14.15 3.17
N LEU A 20 9.69 15.04 2.68
CA LEU A 20 9.31 16.43 2.41
C LEU A 20 8.79 16.59 0.98
N GLY A 21 7.64 17.24 0.82
CA GLY A 21 7.03 17.49 -0.48
C GLY A 21 6.65 16.22 -1.26
N MET A 22 6.30 15.14 -0.56
CA MET A 22 5.80 13.91 -1.16
C MET A 22 4.61 14.21 -2.07
N ARG A 23 4.66 13.71 -3.30
CA ARG A 23 3.55 13.79 -4.25
C ARG A 23 2.79 12.47 -4.25
N MET A 24 1.49 12.49 -3.95
CA MET A 24 0.70 11.28 -3.77
C MET A 24 -0.55 11.25 -4.66
N TRP A 25 -0.86 10.06 -5.15
CA TRP A 25 -2.11 9.70 -5.80
C TRP A 25 -2.73 8.51 -5.07
N GLN A 26 -4.00 8.62 -4.71
CA GLN A 26 -4.75 7.57 -4.06
C GLN A 26 -5.94 7.19 -4.95
N PHE A 27 -5.94 5.94 -5.39
CA PHE A 27 -7.03 5.36 -6.17
C PHE A 27 -7.98 4.65 -5.20
N VAL A 28 -9.17 5.21 -5.01
CA VAL A 28 -10.19 4.65 -4.12
C VAL A 28 -10.88 3.51 -4.83
N ILE A 29 -10.70 2.29 -4.33
CA ILE A 29 -11.18 1.06 -4.97
C ILE A 29 -12.23 0.41 -4.08
N ALA A 30 -13.40 0.11 -4.65
CA ALA A 30 -14.41 -0.69 -3.96
C ALA A 30 -13.98 -2.16 -3.93
N VAL A 31 -14.11 -2.79 -2.77
CA VAL A 31 -13.68 -4.18 -2.56
C VAL A 31 -14.79 -4.98 -1.92
N ASP A 32 -14.96 -6.23 -2.37
CA ASP A 32 -15.89 -7.14 -1.71
C ASP A 32 -15.42 -7.38 -0.26
N ARG A 33 -16.27 -7.00 0.68
CA ARG A 33 -16.07 -7.20 2.12
C ARG A 33 -15.65 -8.63 2.47
N LYS A 34 -16.10 -9.63 1.73
CA LYS A 34 -15.72 -11.04 1.94
C LYS A 34 -14.24 -11.30 1.67
N LEU A 35 -13.64 -10.60 0.72
CA LEU A 35 -12.21 -10.72 0.41
C LEU A 35 -11.37 -10.14 1.55
N ILE A 36 -11.77 -8.96 2.04
CA ILE A 36 -11.16 -8.34 3.23
C ILE A 36 -11.31 -9.25 4.45
N ALA A 37 -12.51 -9.77 4.70
CA ALA A 37 -12.75 -10.69 5.80
C ALA A 37 -11.87 -11.95 5.69
N ALA A 38 -11.81 -12.57 4.52
CA ALA A 38 -10.98 -13.74 4.28
C ALA A 38 -9.48 -13.47 4.53
N TYR A 39 -8.98 -12.31 4.09
CA TYR A 39 -7.61 -11.90 4.37
C TYR A 39 -7.35 -11.71 5.86
N LEU A 40 -8.19 -10.93 6.54
CA LEU A 40 -8.07 -10.69 7.99
C LEU A 40 -8.17 -12.01 8.77
N ASP A 41 -9.08 -12.89 8.39
CA ASP A 41 -9.25 -14.19 9.01
C ASP A 41 -8.03 -15.09 8.83
N THR A 42 -7.42 -15.07 7.66
CA THR A 42 -6.25 -15.91 7.35
C THR A 42 -4.95 -15.34 7.93
N ARG A 43 -4.78 -14.01 7.92
CA ARG A 43 -3.50 -13.36 8.24
C ARG A 43 -3.43 -12.76 9.63
N PHE A 44 -4.54 -12.26 10.18
CA PHE A 44 -4.57 -11.59 11.49
C PHE A 44 -5.32 -12.41 12.55
N ASN A 45 -6.43 -13.06 12.20
CA ASN A 45 -7.26 -13.79 13.17
C ASN A 45 -6.95 -15.29 13.25
N ALA A 46 -6.22 -15.85 12.28
CA ALA A 46 -6.03 -17.29 12.15
C ALA A 46 -5.50 -17.89 13.45
N ALA A 47 -6.22 -18.89 13.95
CA ALA A 47 -5.95 -19.50 15.24
C ALA A 47 -4.89 -20.62 15.11
N ALA A 48 -4.06 -20.66 16.14
CA ALA A 48 -3.23 -21.76 16.61
C ALA A 48 -1.77 -21.82 16.11
N PRO A 49 -0.84 -22.17 17.01
CA PRO A 49 -1.06 -22.36 18.45
C PRO A 49 -1.14 -21.06 19.26
N ASP A 50 -0.69 -19.92 18.71
CA ASP A 50 -0.65 -18.63 19.40
C ASP A 50 -1.67 -17.66 18.78
N ARG A 51 -2.64 -17.22 19.58
CA ARG A 51 -3.71 -16.32 19.14
C ARG A 51 -3.37 -14.91 19.62
N ALA A 52 -3.30 -13.97 18.69
CA ALA A 52 -3.18 -12.57 19.06
C ALA A 52 -4.36 -12.15 19.98
N PRO A 53 -4.13 -11.27 20.96
CA PRO A 53 -5.19 -10.74 21.83
C PRO A 53 -6.10 -9.74 21.11
N PHE A 54 -6.16 -9.82 19.78
CA PHE A 54 -6.89 -8.94 18.90
C PHE A 54 -7.76 -9.73 17.93
N HIS A 55 -8.84 -9.10 17.48
CA HIS A 55 -9.67 -9.61 16.40
C HIS A 55 -9.97 -8.48 15.42
N TYR A 56 -9.71 -8.74 14.14
CA TYR A 56 -9.88 -7.78 13.06
C TYR A 56 -11.14 -8.14 12.26
N THR A 57 -11.93 -7.12 11.92
CA THR A 57 -13.11 -7.28 11.06
C THR A 57 -13.15 -6.16 10.02
N PRO A 58 -13.73 -6.39 8.83
CA PRO A 58 -13.98 -5.30 7.89
C PRO A 58 -14.96 -4.28 8.49
N LEU A 59 -14.87 -3.02 8.03
CA LEU A 59 -15.92 -2.02 8.30
C LEU A 59 -17.32 -2.53 7.84
N PRO A 60 -18.42 -2.08 8.46
CA PRO A 60 -19.76 -2.35 7.95
C PRO A 60 -20.00 -1.64 6.61
N GLY A 61 -20.95 -2.15 5.80
CA GLY A 61 -21.29 -1.56 4.50
C GLY A 61 -20.39 -2.01 3.35
N LYS A 62 -20.45 -1.30 2.22
CA LYS A 62 -19.48 -1.42 1.12
C LYS A 62 -18.12 -0.92 1.62
N THR A 63 -17.06 -1.69 1.36
CA THR A 63 -15.72 -1.34 1.82
C THR A 63 -14.90 -0.77 0.68
N TYR A 64 -14.13 0.26 0.98
CA TYR A 64 -13.17 0.86 0.07
C TYR A 64 -11.76 0.71 0.63
N GLY A 65 -10.79 0.55 -0.26
CA GLY A 65 -9.37 0.66 0.07
C GLY A 65 -8.69 1.69 -0.82
N LEU A 66 -7.43 1.96 -0.51
CA LEU A 66 -6.58 2.88 -1.23
C LEU A 66 -5.44 2.10 -1.87
N LEU A 67 -5.37 2.17 -3.20
CA LEU A 67 -4.14 1.90 -3.91
C LEU A 67 -3.41 3.23 -4.03
N CYS A 68 -2.35 3.41 -3.25
CA CYS A 68 -1.59 4.64 -3.17
C CYS A 68 -0.35 4.52 -4.04
N VAL A 69 0.00 5.60 -4.74
CA VAL A 69 1.31 5.80 -5.36
C VAL A 69 1.88 7.09 -4.80
N ALA A 70 3.06 7.02 -4.20
CA ALA A 70 3.73 8.18 -3.66
C ALA A 70 5.15 8.32 -4.21
N ARG A 71 5.48 9.52 -4.66
CA ARG A 71 6.82 9.92 -5.06
C ARG A 71 7.46 10.70 -3.94
N HIS A 72 8.54 10.16 -3.40
CA HIS A 72 9.31 10.76 -2.33
C HIS A 72 10.62 11.31 -2.90
N GLU A 73 10.69 12.61 -3.14
CA GLU A 73 11.94 13.21 -3.64
C GLU A 73 12.96 13.45 -2.52
N HIS A 74 12.48 13.57 -1.29
CA HIS A 74 13.26 13.94 -0.11
C HIS A 74 12.87 13.07 1.09
N PHE A 75 13.06 11.75 0.96
CA PHE A 75 12.87 10.80 2.06
C PHE A 75 14.12 10.70 2.92
N SER A 76 13.98 10.72 4.24
CA SER A 76 15.11 10.54 5.16
C SER A 76 14.69 9.92 6.48
N SER A 77 15.65 9.24 7.11
CA SER A 77 15.56 8.91 8.53
C SER A 77 15.70 10.17 9.39
N CYS A 78 14.92 10.18 10.47
CA CYS A 78 14.96 11.14 11.55
C CYS A 78 15.44 10.50 12.87
N CYS A 79 16.06 9.31 12.79
CA CYS A 79 16.65 8.64 13.94
C CYS A 79 17.69 9.56 14.61
N ASP A 80 17.78 9.49 15.94
CA ASP A 80 18.62 10.36 16.79
C ASP A 80 18.35 11.88 16.65
N GLY A 81 17.18 12.26 16.12
CA GLY A 81 16.80 13.66 15.96
C GLY A 81 17.59 14.41 14.87
N ARG A 82 18.28 13.68 13.99
CA ARG A 82 19.00 14.27 12.85
C ARG A 82 18.07 14.28 11.64
N THR A 83 17.74 15.45 11.12
CA THR A 83 16.90 15.59 9.91
C THR A 83 17.73 16.04 8.71
N GLY A 84 17.45 15.49 7.53
CA GLY A 84 17.85 16.07 6.23
C GLY A 84 19.35 16.04 5.86
N ARG A 85 20.16 15.13 6.41
CA ARG A 85 21.57 14.98 5.98
C ARG A 85 21.75 14.02 4.81
N ASP A 86 21.03 12.89 4.81
CA ASP A 86 21.12 11.84 3.81
C ASP A 86 19.70 11.54 3.31
N THR A 87 19.27 12.24 2.25
CA THR A 87 17.97 11.99 1.63
C THR A 87 18.10 10.97 0.50
N THR A 88 17.10 10.12 0.37
CA THR A 88 16.93 9.23 -0.78
C THR A 88 15.67 9.61 -1.54
N SER A 89 15.65 9.28 -2.83
CA SER A 89 14.47 9.41 -3.67
C SER A 89 13.96 8.04 -4.03
N HIS A 90 12.66 7.85 -3.94
CA HIS A 90 11.99 6.59 -4.30
C HIS A 90 10.52 6.84 -4.67
N THR A 91 9.93 5.86 -5.33
CA THR A 91 8.49 5.80 -5.58
C THR A 91 7.96 4.53 -4.93
N GLU A 92 6.94 4.67 -4.10
CA GLU A 92 6.25 3.55 -3.47
C GLU A 92 4.85 3.38 -4.06
N LEU A 93 4.38 2.14 -4.07
CA LEU A 93 3.00 1.79 -4.34
C LEU A 93 2.50 0.88 -3.22
N THR A 94 1.42 1.26 -2.56
CA THR A 94 0.86 0.49 -1.43
C THR A 94 -0.61 0.20 -1.65
N TRP A 95 -1.06 -0.96 -1.17
CA TRP A 95 -2.48 -1.26 -1.06
C TRP A 95 -2.87 -1.28 0.41
N THR A 96 -3.86 -0.47 0.78
CA THR A 96 -4.33 -0.40 2.17
C THR A 96 -5.86 -0.37 2.25
N PHE A 97 -6.43 -0.88 3.33
CA PHE A 97 -7.87 -0.77 3.58
C PHE A 97 -8.16 -0.62 5.09
N PRO A 98 -9.27 0.02 5.47
CA PRO A 98 -9.65 0.17 6.86
C PRO A 98 -10.28 -1.11 7.41
N ALA A 99 -10.03 -1.39 8.68
CA ALA A 99 -10.59 -2.48 9.45
C ALA A 99 -10.89 -2.02 10.89
N LEU A 100 -11.78 -2.72 11.58
CA LEU A 100 -11.95 -2.59 13.03
C LEU A 100 -11.09 -3.64 13.73
N ARG A 101 -10.18 -3.19 14.58
CA ARG A 101 -9.46 -4.03 15.54
C ARG A 101 -10.16 -3.96 16.90
N TYR A 102 -10.50 -5.12 17.44
CA TYR A 102 -11.02 -5.28 18.78
C TYR A 102 -9.98 -5.95 19.66
N SER A 103 -9.93 -5.57 20.94
CA SER A 103 -9.26 -6.37 21.96
C SER A 103 -10.14 -7.57 22.33
N VAL A 104 -9.53 -8.73 22.56
CA VAL A 104 -10.23 -9.93 23.05
C VAL A 104 -9.97 -10.07 24.54
N ASN A 105 -11.00 -9.90 25.36
CA ASN A 105 -10.88 -10.01 26.80
C ASN A 105 -10.78 -11.49 27.28
N PRO A 106 -10.51 -11.76 28.57
CA PRO A 106 -10.41 -13.14 29.08
C PRO A 106 -11.69 -13.99 28.92
N ASP A 107 -12.86 -13.35 28.81
CA ASP A 107 -14.15 -14.01 28.56
C ASP A 107 -14.43 -14.26 27.06
N ASN A 108 -13.44 -13.99 26.19
CA ASN A 108 -13.55 -14.03 24.72
C ASN A 108 -14.56 -13.04 24.12
N LEU A 109 -14.84 -11.93 24.80
CA LEU A 109 -15.65 -10.83 24.28
C LEU A 109 -14.77 -9.83 23.52
N LEU A 110 -15.33 -9.31 22.42
CA LEU A 110 -14.73 -8.24 21.65
C LEU A 110 -15.02 -6.89 22.34
N VAL A 111 -13.97 -6.17 22.71
CA VAL A 111 -14.05 -4.88 23.39
C VAL A 111 -13.14 -3.86 22.71
N ASP A 112 -13.32 -2.57 23.03
CA ASP A 112 -12.48 -1.46 22.59
C ASP A 112 -12.23 -1.42 21.06
N PRO A 113 -13.29 -1.24 20.24
CA PRO A 113 -13.11 -1.12 18.79
C PRO A 113 -12.25 0.09 18.45
N LEU A 114 -11.22 -0.16 17.64
CA LEU A 114 -10.40 0.88 17.02
C LEU A 114 -10.39 0.69 15.52
N GLN A 115 -10.69 1.74 14.76
CA GLN A 115 -10.45 1.76 13.33
C GLN A 115 -8.95 1.87 13.08
N VAL A 116 -8.44 0.99 12.23
CA VAL A 116 -7.04 0.92 11.82
C VAL A 116 -6.98 0.63 10.33
N TRP A 117 -5.87 0.94 9.70
CA TRP A 117 -5.58 0.57 8.32
C TRP A 117 -4.74 -0.71 8.30
N VAL A 118 -4.97 -1.55 7.31
CA VAL A 118 -4.20 -2.77 7.09
C VAL A 118 -3.54 -2.68 5.72
N GLU A 119 -2.25 -2.97 5.66
CA GLU A 119 -1.46 -2.98 4.43
C GLU A 119 -1.04 -4.41 4.06
N PRO A 120 -1.68 -5.04 3.07
CA PRO A 120 -1.35 -6.41 2.68
C PRO A 120 -0.08 -6.56 1.85
N PHE A 121 0.22 -5.58 1.00
CA PHE A 121 1.38 -5.60 0.12
C PHE A 121 1.76 -4.17 -0.28
N ALA A 122 3.03 -4.03 -0.63
CA ALA A 122 3.60 -2.80 -1.16
C ALA A 122 4.67 -3.11 -2.22
N PHE A 123 5.05 -2.09 -2.98
CA PHE A 123 6.16 -2.12 -3.92
C PHE A 123 6.97 -0.84 -3.80
N ASP A 124 8.28 -0.94 -4.01
CA ASP A 124 9.18 0.21 -3.98
C ASP A 124 10.29 0.06 -5.03
N ASP A 125 10.76 1.19 -5.58
CA ASP A 125 11.84 1.21 -6.57
C ASP A 125 13.25 1.40 -5.97
N ASN A 126 13.36 1.39 -4.64
CA ASN A 126 14.58 1.50 -3.88
C ASN A 126 14.76 0.30 -2.93
N SER A 127 15.78 -0.51 -3.21
CA SER A 127 16.04 -1.75 -2.47
C SER A 127 16.32 -1.55 -0.99
N TYR A 128 16.88 -0.40 -0.60
CA TYR A 128 17.18 -0.12 0.80
C TYR A 128 15.93 0.26 1.59
N VAL A 129 15.02 1.02 0.97
CA VAL A 129 13.69 1.34 1.55
C VAL A 129 12.88 0.06 1.66
N MET A 130 12.80 -0.75 0.60
CA MET A 130 12.15 -2.07 0.60
C MET A 130 12.65 -2.97 1.74
N PHE A 131 13.97 -3.10 1.89
CA PHE A 131 14.55 -3.91 2.95
C PHE A 131 14.21 -3.36 4.33
N SER A 132 14.34 -2.05 4.54
CA SER A 132 13.99 -1.40 5.82
C SER A 132 12.50 -1.56 6.15
N ALA A 133 11.60 -1.43 5.18
CA ALA A 133 10.18 -1.63 5.35
C ALA A 133 9.84 -3.08 5.76
N ARG A 134 10.44 -4.09 5.11
CA ARG A 134 10.28 -5.50 5.49
C ARG A 134 10.85 -5.81 6.87
N GLU A 135 12.04 -5.30 7.15
CA GLU A 135 12.74 -5.57 8.41
C GLU A 135 12.12 -4.82 9.59
N ILE A 136 11.58 -3.63 9.40
CA ILE A 136 11.16 -2.78 10.53
C ILE A 136 9.64 -2.63 10.55
N PHE A 137 9.05 -2.22 9.43
CA PHE A 137 7.62 -1.95 9.31
C PHE A 137 6.79 -3.24 9.26
N GLY A 138 7.37 -4.35 8.78
CA GLY A 138 6.62 -5.57 8.54
C GLY A 138 5.71 -5.51 7.31
N SER A 139 5.93 -4.51 6.45
CA SER A 139 5.26 -4.44 5.15
C SER A 139 5.81 -5.53 4.23
N GLU A 140 4.92 -6.27 3.58
CA GLU A 140 5.28 -7.21 2.52
C GLU A 140 5.59 -6.42 1.24
N MET A 141 6.73 -5.73 1.25
CA MET A 141 7.16 -4.81 0.20
C MET A 141 8.10 -5.49 -0.79
N ASP A 142 7.73 -5.55 -2.06
CA ASP A 142 8.55 -6.10 -3.13
C ASP A 142 9.29 -5.03 -3.92
N MET A 143 10.45 -5.40 -4.47
CA MET A 143 11.18 -4.52 -5.39
C MET A 143 10.43 -4.45 -6.71
N ALA A 144 10.21 -3.24 -7.21
CA ALA A 144 9.62 -2.99 -8.51
C ALA A 144 10.44 -1.98 -9.31
N VAL A 145 10.20 -1.92 -10.62
CA VAL A 145 10.54 -0.77 -11.43
C VAL A 145 9.25 0.01 -11.64
N ILE A 146 9.18 1.20 -11.04
CA ILE A 146 8.02 2.08 -11.13
C ILE A 146 8.41 3.27 -12.01
N ARG A 147 7.59 3.55 -13.03
CA ARG A 147 7.73 4.74 -13.86
C ARG A 147 6.44 5.51 -13.84
N MET A 148 6.57 6.80 -13.58
CA MET A 148 5.47 7.73 -13.53
C MET A 148 5.79 8.93 -14.42
N GLU A 149 4.84 9.29 -15.27
CA GLU A 149 4.78 10.56 -15.99
C GLU A 149 3.57 11.34 -15.46
N GLU A 150 3.83 12.54 -14.96
CA GLU A 150 2.82 13.57 -14.67
C GLU A 150 3.10 14.70 -15.67
N GLY A 151 2.09 15.07 -16.47
CA GLY A 151 2.19 16.16 -17.43
C GLY A 151 2.16 17.54 -16.76
N GLU A 152 1.78 18.58 -17.50
CA GLU A 152 1.66 19.94 -16.95
C GLU A 152 0.53 20.08 -15.91
N CYS A 153 -0.42 19.13 -15.90
CA CYS A 153 -1.50 19.06 -14.93
C CYS A 153 -1.61 17.65 -14.32
N PRO A 154 -2.17 17.52 -13.10
CA PRO A 154 -2.29 16.22 -12.43
C PRO A 154 -3.24 15.26 -13.15
N ALA A 155 -4.08 15.78 -14.06
CA ALA A 155 -4.96 15.00 -14.91
C ALA A 155 -4.23 14.23 -16.03
N ASP A 156 -2.96 14.55 -16.31
CA ASP A 156 -2.12 13.85 -17.27
C ASP A 156 -1.16 12.89 -16.53
N LEU A 157 -1.75 11.91 -15.84
CA LEU A 157 -1.01 10.93 -15.05
C LEU A 157 -0.94 9.58 -15.78
N ARG A 158 0.27 9.03 -15.85
CA ARG A 158 0.52 7.66 -16.30
C ARG A 158 1.54 6.99 -15.40
N ILE A 159 1.23 5.79 -14.95
CA ILE A 159 2.10 4.99 -14.11
C ILE A 159 2.14 3.57 -14.68
N ASP A 160 3.34 3.07 -14.92
CA ASP A 160 3.60 1.68 -15.29
C ASP A 160 4.56 1.06 -14.28
N MET A 161 4.26 -0.15 -13.84
CA MET A 161 5.06 -0.90 -12.88
C MET A 161 5.41 -2.28 -13.43
N ALA A 162 6.67 -2.68 -13.25
CA ALA A 162 7.17 -4.01 -13.56
C ALA A 162 7.87 -4.62 -12.34
N ILE A 163 7.91 -5.94 -12.28
CA ILE A 163 8.63 -6.69 -11.25
C ILE A 163 9.50 -7.76 -11.91
N GLU A 164 10.48 -8.26 -11.16
CA GLU A 164 11.14 -9.53 -11.50
C GLU A 164 10.24 -10.68 -11.03
N GLY A 165 9.73 -11.46 -11.98
CA GLY A 165 8.77 -12.51 -11.68
C GLY A 165 8.66 -13.59 -12.76
N MET A 166 7.62 -14.40 -12.66
CA MET A 166 7.30 -15.48 -13.59
C MET A 166 5.94 -15.21 -14.21
N ALA A 167 5.92 -14.96 -15.53
CA ALA A 167 4.68 -14.84 -16.28
C ALA A 167 3.83 -16.11 -16.15
N LYS A 168 4.49 -17.28 -16.21
CA LYS A 168 3.90 -18.59 -16.00
C LYS A 168 4.89 -19.48 -15.25
N PHE A 169 4.41 -20.18 -14.23
CA PHE A 169 5.17 -21.11 -13.42
C PHE A 169 5.24 -22.46 -14.11
N ASP A 170 6.45 -22.85 -14.52
CA ASP A 170 6.76 -24.20 -14.99
C ASP A 170 8.19 -24.58 -14.57
N PRO A 171 8.57 -25.88 -14.62
CA PRO A 171 9.88 -26.33 -14.14
C PRO A 171 11.10 -25.73 -14.86
N ARG A 172 10.91 -25.02 -15.97
CA ARG A 172 11.93 -24.33 -16.76
C ARG A 172 11.77 -22.81 -16.75
N ALA A 173 10.73 -22.30 -16.08
CA ALA A 173 10.50 -20.88 -15.93
C ALA A 173 11.71 -20.23 -15.25
N ARG A 174 12.06 -19.04 -15.74
CA ARG A 174 13.11 -18.20 -15.17
C ARG A 174 12.47 -16.88 -14.77
N SER A 175 12.99 -16.29 -13.69
CA SER A 175 12.66 -14.89 -13.38
C SER A 175 13.03 -14.02 -14.57
N GLN A 176 12.11 -13.13 -14.93
CA GLN A 176 12.31 -12.10 -15.93
C GLN A 176 11.50 -10.87 -15.53
N SER A 177 11.85 -9.72 -16.12
CA SER A 177 11.05 -8.52 -15.95
C SER A 177 9.68 -8.69 -16.64
N ILE A 178 8.62 -8.62 -15.84
CA ILE A 178 7.24 -8.74 -16.30
C ILE A 178 6.46 -7.49 -15.90
N GLY A 179 5.54 -7.06 -16.77
CA GLY A 179 4.61 -6.00 -16.44
C GLY A 179 3.71 -6.45 -15.29
N CYS A 180 3.53 -5.58 -14.30
CA CYS A 180 2.75 -5.84 -13.11
C CYS A 180 1.46 -5.00 -13.09
N MET A 181 1.58 -3.71 -13.39
CA MET A 181 0.47 -2.78 -13.30
C MET A 181 0.57 -1.65 -14.31
N ARG A 182 -0.59 -1.20 -14.80
CA ARG A 182 -0.74 0.06 -15.52
C ARG A 182 -1.87 0.84 -14.88
N MET A 183 -1.63 2.12 -14.60
CA MET A 183 -2.67 3.01 -14.10
C MET A 183 -2.49 4.43 -14.62
N GLY A 184 -3.55 5.20 -14.57
CA GLY A 184 -3.52 6.59 -15.00
C GLY A 184 -4.91 7.15 -15.24
N LEU A 185 -4.93 8.40 -15.66
CA LEU A 185 -6.14 9.11 -16.04
C LEU A 185 -6.27 9.12 -17.57
N LYS A 186 -7.51 9.05 -18.07
CA LYS A 186 -7.77 9.06 -19.51
C LYS A 186 -7.49 10.46 -20.08
N PRO A 187 -7.10 10.56 -21.37
CA PRO A 187 -6.93 11.86 -22.01
C PRO A 187 -8.19 12.73 -21.91
N GLY A 188 -8.02 13.99 -21.52
CA GLY A 188 -9.13 14.95 -21.37
C GLY A 188 -9.87 14.87 -20.04
N THR A 189 -9.38 14.07 -19.08
CA THR A 189 -9.88 14.09 -17.70
C THR A 189 -9.74 15.50 -17.12
N SER A 190 -10.78 15.96 -16.41
CA SER A 190 -10.77 17.21 -15.66
C SER A 190 -10.95 16.95 -14.17
N GLU A 191 -10.51 17.89 -13.34
CA GLU A 191 -10.82 17.86 -11.92
C GLU A 191 -12.34 17.79 -11.70
N ALA A 192 -12.74 16.97 -10.74
CA ALA A 192 -14.12 16.74 -10.35
C ALA A 192 -14.42 17.42 -9.01
N ASP A 193 -15.67 17.85 -8.84
CA ASP A 193 -16.14 18.34 -7.54
C ASP A 193 -16.36 17.17 -6.57
N LEU A 194 -15.73 17.23 -5.39
CA LEU A 194 -15.81 16.18 -4.37
C LEU A 194 -17.26 15.92 -3.93
N ALA A 195 -18.08 16.98 -3.78
CA ALA A 195 -19.47 16.81 -3.39
C ALA A 195 -20.26 16.05 -4.47
N GLY A 196 -20.02 16.36 -5.75
CA GLY A 196 -20.55 15.62 -6.88
C GLY A 196 -20.17 14.14 -6.88
N LEU A 197 -18.90 13.80 -6.58
CA LEU A 197 -18.43 12.41 -6.51
C LEU A 197 -19.09 11.59 -5.39
N ARG A 198 -19.52 12.25 -4.31
CA ARG A 198 -20.10 11.61 -3.11
C ARG A 198 -21.62 11.41 -3.18
N THR A 199 -22.31 12.11 -4.08
CA THR A 199 -23.78 12.32 -4.00
C THR A 199 -24.60 11.02 -4.10
N ASP A 200 -24.09 10.00 -4.79
CA ASP A 200 -24.86 8.78 -5.11
C ASP A 200 -24.36 7.51 -4.37
N ASP A 201 -23.36 7.62 -3.49
CA ASP A 201 -22.78 6.48 -2.76
C ASP A 201 -22.49 6.84 -1.29
N ALA A 202 -23.44 6.50 -0.40
CA ALA A 202 -23.36 6.82 1.03
C ALA A 202 -22.19 6.13 1.75
N ASP A 203 -21.76 4.96 1.26
CA ASP A 203 -20.61 4.27 1.84
C ASP A 203 -19.29 4.95 1.41
N LEU A 204 -19.22 5.48 0.18
CA LEU A 204 -18.09 6.31 -0.29
C LEU A 204 -18.03 7.63 0.48
N ASP A 205 -19.19 8.26 0.73
CA ASP A 205 -19.33 9.47 1.54
C ASP A 205 -18.74 9.27 2.94
N ALA A 206 -19.14 8.20 3.63
CA ALA A 206 -18.62 7.84 4.94
C ALA A 206 -17.11 7.48 4.90
N PHE A 207 -16.65 6.81 3.84
CA PHE A 207 -15.23 6.51 3.67
C PHE A 207 -14.39 7.78 3.50
N VAL A 208 -14.83 8.75 2.69
CA VAL A 208 -14.15 10.04 2.54
C VAL A 208 -14.13 10.79 3.87
N ASP A 209 -15.21 10.78 4.64
CA ASP A 209 -15.24 11.42 5.96
C ASP A 209 -14.24 10.76 6.93
N ASN A 210 -14.04 9.44 6.86
CA ASN A 210 -12.99 8.75 7.59
C ASN A 210 -11.58 9.22 7.18
N LEU A 211 -11.31 9.37 5.88
CA LEU A 211 -10.03 9.91 5.38
C LEU A 211 -9.77 11.35 5.89
N MET A 212 -10.81 12.17 5.94
CA MET A 212 -10.74 13.54 6.50
C MET A 212 -10.43 13.50 7.99
N ALA A 213 -11.08 12.61 8.75
CA ALA A 213 -10.87 12.44 10.18
C ALA A 213 -9.45 11.94 10.50
N ASP A 214 -8.91 11.06 9.67
CA ASP A 214 -7.54 10.54 9.77
C ASP A 214 -6.47 11.58 9.39
N GLY A 215 -6.88 12.78 8.95
CA GLY A 215 -6.01 13.93 8.77
C GLY A 215 -5.38 14.08 7.38
N ILE A 216 -5.81 13.29 6.39
CA ILE A 216 -5.30 13.35 5.01
C ILE A 216 -5.58 14.73 4.37
N PHE A 217 -6.61 15.45 4.84
CA PHE A 217 -7.10 16.68 4.21
C PHE A 217 -7.15 17.92 5.12
N THR A 218 -6.87 17.79 6.42
CA THR A 218 -7.22 18.84 7.39
C THR A 218 -6.15 19.91 7.60
N GLY A 219 -5.09 19.95 6.77
CA GLY A 219 -4.03 20.95 6.91
C GLY A 219 -3.39 20.95 8.31
N SER A 220 -3.49 19.81 9.01
CA SER A 220 -3.03 19.67 10.38
C SER A 220 -1.50 19.85 10.41
N THR A 221 -1.05 20.68 11.34
CA THR A 221 0.37 20.75 11.70
C THR A 221 0.78 19.40 12.31
N ALA A 222 1.92 18.84 11.90
CA ALA A 222 2.46 17.53 12.35
C ALA A 222 2.60 17.35 13.89
N THR A 223 2.24 18.34 14.69
CA THR A 223 2.24 18.33 16.15
C THR A 223 0.90 17.95 16.79
N ASP A 224 -0.18 17.77 16.02
CA ASP A 224 -1.48 17.38 16.59
C ASP A 224 -1.52 15.87 16.81
N ALA A 225 -1.45 15.43 18.07
CA ALA A 225 -1.41 14.00 18.44
C ALA A 225 -2.70 13.21 18.10
N ARG A 226 -3.69 13.87 17.49
CA ARG A 226 -4.97 13.30 17.06
C ARG A 226 -5.09 13.10 15.55
N THR A 227 -4.09 13.47 14.76
CA THR A 227 -4.11 13.32 13.30
C THR A 227 -3.10 12.25 12.89
N GLY A 228 -3.53 11.26 12.12
CA GLY A 228 -2.68 10.15 11.69
C GLY A 228 -3.44 8.85 11.50
N MET A 229 -2.99 8.07 10.52
CA MET A 229 -3.53 6.75 10.21
C MET A 229 -2.70 5.70 10.95
N GLU A 230 -3.30 4.97 11.90
CA GLU A 230 -2.67 3.77 12.45
C GLU A 230 -2.70 2.67 11.38
N VAL A 231 -1.53 2.30 10.85
CA VAL A 231 -1.35 1.22 9.88
C VAL A 231 -0.80 0.00 10.62
N ASN A 232 -1.52 -1.11 10.48
CA ASN A 232 -1.16 -2.42 11.00
C ASN A 232 -0.70 -3.33 9.87
N THR A 233 0.49 -3.90 10.06
CA THR A 233 1.13 -4.83 9.14
C THR A 233 1.37 -6.17 9.85
N LEU A 234 1.61 -7.22 9.06
CA LEU A 234 2.02 -8.52 9.56
C LEU A 234 3.46 -8.81 9.14
N ARG A 235 4.41 -8.58 10.06
CA ARG A 235 5.81 -8.95 9.84
C ARG A 235 5.95 -10.47 9.95
N GLN A 236 6.50 -11.12 8.94
CA GLN A 236 6.74 -12.56 8.97
C GLN A 236 8.06 -12.95 8.29
N PHE A 237 8.77 -13.92 8.87
CA PHE A 237 9.91 -14.58 8.25
C PHE A 237 9.66 -16.09 8.25
N ARG A 238 9.76 -16.72 7.08
CA ARG A 238 9.63 -18.18 6.95
C ARG A 238 10.89 -18.89 7.39
N ASP A 239 10.74 -20.12 7.88
CA ASP A 239 11.87 -21.01 8.08
C ASP A 239 12.34 -21.56 6.72
N VAL A 240 13.64 -21.43 6.43
CA VAL A 240 14.22 -21.93 5.17
C VAL A 240 14.23 -23.46 5.09
N PHE A 241 14.20 -24.16 6.23
CA PHE A 241 14.15 -25.62 6.29
C PHE A 241 12.72 -26.16 6.24
N ASP A 242 11.73 -25.32 6.55
CA ASP A 242 10.31 -25.64 6.47
C ASP A 242 9.50 -24.38 6.09
N MET A 243 9.28 -24.21 4.78
CA MET A 243 8.62 -23.01 4.23
C MET A 243 7.16 -22.87 4.66
N ASP A 244 6.55 -23.91 5.23
CA ASP A 244 5.18 -23.86 5.78
C ASP A 244 5.15 -23.22 7.19
N LEU A 245 6.31 -23.06 7.82
CA LEU A 245 6.46 -22.48 9.15
C LEU A 245 7.04 -21.05 9.11
N ALA A 246 6.61 -20.24 10.08
CA ALA A 246 7.21 -18.93 10.34
C ALA A 246 8.23 -19.04 11.47
N ALA A 247 9.49 -18.69 11.21
CA ALA A 247 10.51 -18.54 12.24
C ALA A 247 10.24 -17.30 13.13
N TYR A 248 9.56 -16.30 12.59
CA TYR A 248 9.10 -15.13 13.31
C TYR A 248 7.82 -14.61 12.67
N ARG A 249 6.88 -14.16 13.51
CA ARG A 249 5.65 -13.49 13.08
C ARG A 249 5.25 -12.48 14.13
N ALA A 250 4.85 -11.28 13.71
CA ALA A 250 4.36 -10.25 14.62
C ALA A 250 3.41 -9.27 13.93
N ILE A 251 2.48 -8.70 14.70
CA ILE A 251 1.67 -7.56 14.27
C ILE A 251 2.42 -6.29 14.68
N VAL A 252 2.71 -5.42 13.72
CA VAL A 252 3.37 -4.14 13.95
C VAL A 252 2.38 -3.01 13.72
N SER A 253 2.35 -2.07 14.67
CA SER A 253 1.59 -0.82 14.57
C SER A 253 2.52 0.30 14.20
N SER A 254 2.08 1.12 13.26
CA SER A 254 2.76 2.31 12.81
C SER A 254 1.75 3.43 12.62
N THR A 255 2.21 4.67 12.68
CA THR A 255 1.38 5.84 12.42
C THR A 255 1.97 6.62 11.25
N THR A 256 1.12 6.92 10.27
CA THR A 256 1.44 7.82 9.16
C THR A 256 0.71 9.14 9.34
N GLN A 257 1.42 10.26 9.28
CA GLN A 257 0.86 11.60 9.40
C GLN A 257 1.22 12.45 8.19
N HIS A 258 0.22 13.13 7.64
CA HIS A 258 0.41 14.11 6.57
C HIS A 258 0.26 15.54 7.13
N SER A 259 1.15 16.43 6.68
CA SER A 259 1.11 17.85 7.01
C SER A 259 1.44 18.70 5.79
N ASN A 260 1.21 20.01 5.87
CA ASN A 260 1.45 20.94 4.75
C ASN A 260 0.77 20.48 3.43
N VAL A 261 -0.42 19.89 3.54
CA VAL A 261 -1.19 19.39 2.40
C VAL A 261 -1.56 20.55 1.47
N ARG A 262 -1.22 20.41 0.19
CA ARG A 262 -1.46 21.39 -0.88
C ARG A 262 -1.73 20.68 -2.21
N ASP A 263 -2.14 21.47 -3.22
CA ASP A 263 -2.40 20.99 -4.59
C ASP A 263 -3.38 19.81 -4.62
N LEU A 264 -4.39 19.88 -3.76
CA LEU A 264 -5.42 18.85 -3.61
C LEU A 264 -6.35 18.90 -4.82
N ALA A 265 -6.46 17.77 -5.52
CA ALA A 265 -7.32 17.58 -6.68
C ALA A 265 -8.05 16.23 -6.60
N PHE A 266 -9.26 16.20 -7.16
CA PHE A 266 -10.09 15.01 -7.23
C PHE A 266 -10.43 14.68 -8.67
N PHE A 267 -10.52 13.40 -9.01
CA PHE A 267 -10.91 12.94 -10.33
C PHE A 267 -11.95 11.83 -10.24
N SER A 268 -12.80 11.74 -11.27
CA SER A 268 -13.78 10.68 -11.37
C SER A 268 -13.11 9.35 -11.65
N GLY A 269 -13.52 8.31 -10.92
CA GLY A 269 -13.06 6.95 -11.19
C GLY A 269 -13.46 6.43 -12.58
N ALA A 270 -14.53 6.97 -13.18
CA ALA A 270 -14.96 6.64 -14.54
C ALA A 270 -13.93 7.05 -15.61
N ASP A 271 -13.14 8.08 -15.32
CA ASP A 271 -12.07 8.59 -16.20
C ASP A 271 -10.70 8.03 -15.84
N THR A 272 -10.67 7.03 -14.95
CA THR A 272 -9.46 6.40 -14.46
C THR A 272 -9.30 4.99 -15.04
N VAL A 273 -8.07 4.54 -15.18
CA VAL A 273 -7.73 3.16 -15.48
C VAL A 273 -6.78 2.65 -14.42
N VAL A 274 -7.09 1.49 -13.83
CA VAL A 274 -6.18 0.69 -13.01
C VAL A 274 -6.29 -0.75 -13.49
N GLU A 275 -5.18 -1.32 -13.96
CA GLU A 275 -5.12 -2.65 -14.53
C GLU A 275 -3.90 -3.39 -14.00
N PHE A 276 -4.14 -4.51 -13.32
CA PHE A 276 -3.08 -5.47 -13.02
C PHE A 276 -2.83 -6.37 -14.22
N LEU A 277 -1.60 -6.86 -14.37
CA LEU A 277 -1.25 -7.85 -15.38
C LEU A 277 -1.19 -9.23 -14.73
N CYS A 278 -1.89 -10.18 -15.33
CA CYS A 278 -2.00 -11.54 -14.84
C CYS A 278 -0.70 -12.30 -15.11
N SER A 279 -0.01 -12.65 -14.03
CA SER A 279 1.15 -13.53 -14.01
C SER A 279 1.03 -14.48 -12.83
N ASP A 280 1.63 -15.66 -12.93
CA ASP A 280 1.63 -16.63 -11.82
C ASP A 280 2.32 -16.08 -10.55
N SER A 281 3.18 -15.05 -10.69
CA SER A 281 3.77 -14.35 -9.55
C SER A 281 2.78 -13.50 -8.74
N LEU A 282 1.66 -13.06 -9.33
CA LEU A 282 0.78 -12.05 -8.73
C LEU A 282 -0.71 -12.42 -8.72
N GLU A 283 -1.14 -13.35 -9.59
CA GLU A 283 -2.56 -13.67 -9.80
C GLU A 283 -3.26 -14.00 -8.48
N GLU A 284 -2.64 -14.80 -7.61
CA GLU A 284 -3.23 -15.18 -6.31
C GLU A 284 -3.47 -13.95 -5.42
N THR A 285 -2.48 -13.07 -5.28
CA THR A 285 -2.59 -11.85 -4.47
C THR A 285 -3.66 -10.92 -5.02
N ILE A 286 -3.67 -10.68 -6.33
CA ILE A 286 -4.64 -9.77 -6.95
C ILE A 286 -6.07 -10.34 -6.87
N HIS A 287 -6.23 -11.64 -7.12
CA HIS A 287 -7.53 -12.28 -6.99
C HIS A 287 -8.03 -12.26 -5.55
N ALA A 288 -7.15 -12.55 -4.58
CA ALA A 288 -7.51 -12.55 -3.17
C ALA A 288 -7.88 -11.16 -2.66
N MET A 289 -7.21 -10.08 -3.11
CA MET A 289 -7.44 -8.72 -2.63
C MET A 289 -8.56 -8.00 -3.36
N PHE A 290 -8.69 -8.19 -4.67
CA PHE A 290 -9.59 -7.40 -5.51
C PHE A 290 -10.69 -8.22 -6.18
N GLY A 291 -10.63 -9.55 -6.14
CA GLY A 291 -11.57 -10.42 -6.85
C GLY A 291 -11.43 -10.34 -8.38
N ALA A 292 -10.40 -9.66 -8.86
CA ALA A 292 -10.18 -9.44 -10.27
C ALA A 292 -9.89 -10.76 -10.98
N ARG A 293 -10.24 -10.82 -12.26
CA ARG A 293 -9.94 -11.95 -13.14
C ARG A 293 -9.40 -11.48 -14.47
N PRO A 294 -8.59 -12.31 -15.16
CA PRO A 294 -8.09 -12.00 -16.49
C PRO A 294 -9.27 -11.77 -17.46
N HIS A 295 -9.30 -10.59 -18.09
CA HIS A 295 -10.41 -10.22 -18.97
C HIS A 295 -9.92 -9.82 -20.37
N ASN A 296 -8.94 -8.91 -20.43
CA ASN A 296 -8.55 -8.27 -21.68
C ASN A 296 -7.17 -8.73 -22.16
N ALA A 297 -7.02 -8.88 -23.47
CA ALA A 297 -5.71 -9.08 -24.11
C ALA A 297 -4.98 -7.74 -24.39
N ARG A 298 -5.62 -6.60 -24.07
CA ARG A 298 -5.10 -5.25 -24.29
C ARG A 298 -5.49 -4.32 -23.14
N SER A 299 -4.63 -3.35 -22.86
CA SER A 299 -4.85 -2.33 -21.84
C SER A 299 -5.86 -1.29 -22.30
N MET A 300 -6.68 -0.76 -21.38
CA MET A 300 -7.59 0.37 -21.63
C MET A 300 -6.86 1.72 -21.77
N LEU A 301 -5.56 1.78 -21.42
CA LEU A 301 -4.68 2.93 -21.67
C LEU A 301 -4.02 2.82 -23.06
N GLU A 302 -4.80 2.52 -24.12
CA GLU A 302 -4.34 2.01 -25.43
C GLU A 302 -3.21 2.82 -26.13
N THR A 303 -2.91 4.05 -25.72
CA THR A 303 -1.71 4.78 -26.13
C THR A 303 -1.34 5.87 -25.11
N PRO A 304 -0.04 6.17 -24.89
CA PRO A 304 1.18 5.56 -25.46
C PRO A 304 1.54 4.14 -24.92
N PRO A 305 2.54 3.43 -25.52
CA PRO A 305 3.04 2.16 -24.97
C PRO A 305 3.54 2.34 -23.53
N PRO A 306 3.74 1.22 -22.80
CA PRO A 306 4.28 1.28 -21.45
C PRO A 306 5.54 2.15 -21.38
N LEU A 307 5.61 3.03 -20.38
CA LEU A 307 6.76 3.89 -20.08
C LEU A 307 8.05 3.08 -19.94
N LEU A 308 7.89 1.86 -19.43
CA LEU A 308 8.95 0.88 -19.23
C LEU A 308 9.42 0.16 -20.51
N ASN A 309 8.91 0.55 -21.68
CA ASN A 309 9.47 0.14 -22.97
C ASN A 309 10.25 1.27 -23.67
N ALA A 310 10.46 2.41 -23.00
CA ALA A 310 11.27 3.50 -23.51
C ALA A 310 12.76 3.11 -23.62
N LYS A 311 13.51 3.77 -24.51
CA LYS A 311 14.94 3.46 -24.69
C LYS A 311 15.71 3.64 -23.36
N GLY A 312 16.33 2.57 -22.87
CA GLY A 312 17.10 2.56 -21.62
C GLY A 312 16.41 1.88 -20.43
N THR A 313 15.23 1.30 -20.63
CA THR A 313 14.53 0.50 -19.61
C THR A 313 14.76 -1.01 -19.80
N PRO A 314 14.45 -1.84 -18.78
CA PRO A 314 14.49 -3.29 -18.90
C PRO A 314 13.53 -3.80 -19.99
N ASP A 315 13.94 -4.85 -20.71
CA ASP A 315 13.06 -5.57 -21.65
C ASP A 315 11.97 -6.28 -20.84
N THR A 316 10.80 -5.64 -20.75
CA THR A 316 9.71 -6.06 -19.88
C THR A 316 8.63 -6.75 -20.69
N ASP A 317 8.22 -7.95 -20.26
CA ASP A 317 7.10 -8.65 -20.89
C ASP A 317 5.76 -8.04 -20.46
N TRP A 318 5.14 -7.29 -21.38
CA TRP A 318 3.79 -6.72 -21.21
C TRP A 318 2.71 -7.55 -21.89
N ASN A 319 3.04 -8.67 -22.53
CA ASN A 319 2.10 -9.51 -23.26
C ASN A 319 1.37 -10.49 -22.32
N LEU A 320 0.74 -9.93 -21.30
CA LEU A 320 -0.03 -10.64 -20.29
C LEU A 320 -1.49 -10.19 -20.35
N ASN A 321 -2.39 -11.01 -19.80
CA ASN A 321 -3.79 -10.62 -19.71
C ASN A 321 -3.99 -9.54 -18.65
N TYR A 322 -4.82 -8.56 -18.94
CA TYR A 322 -5.14 -7.47 -18.01
C TYR A 322 -6.33 -7.83 -17.13
N MET A 323 -6.23 -7.43 -15.87
CA MET A 323 -7.22 -7.57 -14.80
C MET A 323 -7.64 -6.17 -14.35
N PRO A 324 -8.64 -5.55 -15.01
CA PRO A 324 -9.07 -4.20 -14.70
C PRO A 324 -9.76 -4.12 -13.33
N ILE A 325 -9.54 -3.01 -12.63
CA ILE A 325 -10.15 -2.70 -11.34
C ILE A 325 -11.02 -1.45 -11.48
N GLU A 326 -12.21 -1.50 -10.90
CA GLU A 326 -13.09 -0.34 -10.82
C GLU A 326 -12.60 0.64 -9.75
N VAL A 327 -12.38 1.88 -10.17
CA VAL A 327 -12.00 3.00 -9.29
C VAL A 327 -13.26 3.83 -9.04
N ALA A 328 -13.51 4.18 -7.79
CA ALA A 328 -14.60 5.08 -7.41
C ALA A 328 -14.21 6.55 -7.62
N MET A 329 -13.01 6.92 -7.17
CA MET A 329 -12.43 8.24 -7.36
C MET A 329 -10.91 8.21 -7.22
N VAL A 330 -10.25 9.26 -7.69
CA VAL A 330 -8.81 9.48 -7.45
C VAL A 330 -8.62 10.76 -6.68
N ILE A 331 -7.69 10.72 -5.73
CA ILE A 331 -7.30 11.85 -4.89
C ILE A 331 -5.82 12.11 -5.16
N CYS A 332 -5.46 13.35 -5.45
CA CYS A 332 -4.08 13.75 -5.68
C CYS A 332 -3.72 14.94 -4.80
N TYR A 333 -2.55 14.92 -4.18
CA TYR A 333 -2.08 16.04 -3.36
C TYR A 333 -0.56 15.99 -3.18
N THR A 334 -0.01 17.10 -2.68
CA THR A 334 1.37 17.18 -2.20
C THR A 334 1.36 17.41 -0.69
N ALA A 335 2.19 16.70 0.07
CA ALA A 335 2.28 16.85 1.52
C ALA A 335 3.68 16.52 2.05
N ASP A 336 3.98 16.98 3.25
CA ASP A 336 5.06 16.38 4.05
C ASP A 336 4.47 15.17 4.79
N ALA A 337 5.17 14.03 4.76
CA ALA A 337 4.75 12.81 5.42
C ALA A 337 5.72 12.44 6.55
N HIS A 338 5.18 11.99 7.67
CA HIS A 338 5.93 11.45 8.81
C HIS A 338 5.46 10.03 9.09
N PHE A 339 6.42 9.13 9.24
CA PHE A 339 6.17 7.71 9.49
C PHE A 339 6.82 7.32 10.81
N HIS A 340 6.02 6.77 11.72
CA HIS A 340 6.49 6.35 13.04
C HIS A 340 6.13 4.89 13.29
N ILE A 341 7.06 4.13 13.87
CA ILE A 341 6.76 2.81 14.43
C ILE A 341 6.30 3.01 15.87
N ASP A 342 5.04 2.74 16.15
CA ASP A 342 4.49 2.91 17.49
C ASP A 342 4.95 1.77 18.40
N LYS A 343 4.73 0.53 17.95
CA LYS A 343 5.02 -0.70 18.72
C LYS A 343 4.78 -1.97 17.91
N THR A 344 5.46 -3.04 18.30
CA THR A 344 4.98 -4.39 18.04
C THR A 344 3.81 -4.69 18.97
N LEU A 345 2.62 -4.92 18.41
CA LEU A 345 1.40 -5.18 19.16
C LEU A 345 1.38 -6.58 19.76
N HIS A 346 1.86 -7.55 19.00
CA HIS A 346 1.90 -8.95 19.41
C HIS A 346 2.95 -9.69 18.59
N THR A 347 3.78 -10.48 19.27
CA THR A 347 4.72 -11.42 18.63
C THR A 347 4.22 -12.83 18.88
N TYR A 348 4.03 -13.59 17.81
CA TYR A 348 3.56 -14.97 17.89
C TYR A 348 4.71 -15.91 18.28
N GLY A 349 4.41 -16.99 18.99
CA GLY A 349 5.34 -18.06 19.35
C GLY A 349 6.30 -17.73 20.49
N GLN A 350 6.20 -16.53 21.09
CA GLN A 350 6.94 -16.22 22.32
C GLN A 350 6.14 -16.73 23.52
N THR A 351 6.35 -17.99 23.91
CA THR A 351 5.97 -18.44 25.25
C THR A 351 6.78 -17.63 26.27
N ALA A 352 6.09 -16.89 27.13
CA ALA A 352 6.66 -16.19 28.28
C ALA A 352 7.33 -17.14 29.28
#